data_AF-A0A4R5ANJ8-F1
#
_entry.id   AF-A0A4R5ANJ8-F1
#
_cell.length_a   1.000
_cell.length_b   1.000
_cell.length_c   1.000
_cell.angle_alpha   90.00
_cell.angle_beta   90.00
_cell.angle_gamma   90.00
#
_symmetry.space_group_name_H-M   'P 1'
#
loop_
_entity.id
_entity.type
_entity.pdbx_description
1 polymer ?
#
loop_
_entity_poly.entity_id
_entity_poly.type
_entity_poly.pdbx_seq_one_letter_code
_entity_poly.pdbx_strand_id
1 'polypeptide(L)'
;MAHRTLVRSGCVLIAVAALAAACGGDDGGDSDAKKVYTVPSSATPKPAADAPDPGARDGIEGARAALQAFLRGQARGDAAVCRYVADGSAFLKGPALKGNCPLGVKNTVHVVRPLERQALRTVVVTGGRLSGEDAVIPFSALHWTSGTMTVSTLQPRFTLRRAEGTWQIVR
;
A
#
# COMPACT_ATOMS: atom_id res chain seq x y z
N MET A 1 -35.02 -10.16 34.24
CA MET A 1 -35.27 -9.03 35.15
C MET A 1 -33.93 -8.54 35.66
N ALA A 2 -33.63 -7.25 35.44
CA ALA A 2 -32.80 -6.29 36.21
C ALA A 2 -31.47 -6.78 36.88
N HIS A 3 -30.32 -6.10 36.87
CA HIS A 3 -29.97 -4.67 37.01
C HIS A 3 -28.55 -4.43 36.40
N ARG A 4 -28.32 -3.42 35.53
CA ARG A 4 -27.81 -2.03 35.77
C ARG A 4 -26.38 -1.87 36.37
N THR A 5 -25.45 -1.45 35.49
CA THR A 5 -24.49 -0.29 35.54
C THR A 5 -23.67 0.07 36.78
N LEU A 6 -22.34 0.29 36.60
CA LEU A 6 -21.54 1.53 36.90
C LEU A 6 -20.01 1.26 36.71
N VAL A 7 -19.31 1.88 35.74
CA VAL A 7 -18.48 3.11 35.78
C VAL A 7 -17.17 3.05 36.59
N ARG A 8 -16.01 3.21 35.89
CA ARG A 8 -14.83 4.05 36.26
C ARG A 8 -13.77 3.90 35.15
N SER A 9 -13.56 4.89 34.27
CA SER A 9 -12.70 6.08 34.43
C SER A 9 -11.31 5.76 34.96
N GLY A 10 -10.31 5.86 34.07
CA GLY A 10 -8.89 5.72 34.38
C GLY A 10 -8.04 6.29 33.24
N CYS A 11 -7.92 7.63 33.19
CA CYS A 11 -6.93 8.32 32.37
C CYS A 11 -5.54 8.02 32.92
N VAL A 12 -4.69 7.35 32.14
CA VAL A 12 -3.26 7.23 32.41
C VAL A 12 -2.53 8.28 31.58
N LEU A 13 -2.06 9.32 32.27
CA LEU A 13 -1.18 10.37 31.74
C LEU A 13 0.19 9.76 31.45
N ILE A 14 0.65 9.84 30.20
CA ILE A 14 2.05 9.56 29.85
C ILE A 14 2.82 10.87 29.95
N ALA A 15 3.71 10.94 30.94
CA ALA A 15 4.62 12.04 31.17
C ALA A 15 5.67 12.11 30.04
N VAL A 16 5.80 13.28 29.44
CA VAL A 16 6.86 13.62 28.47
C VAL A 16 8.09 14.07 29.27
N ALA A 17 9.14 13.26 29.28
CA ALA A 17 10.45 13.66 29.79
C ALA A 17 11.28 14.25 28.64
N ALA A 18 11.38 15.58 28.62
CA ALA A 18 12.31 16.32 27.79
C ALA A 18 13.71 16.26 28.43
N LEU A 19 14.65 15.59 27.78
CA LEU A 19 16.07 15.70 28.10
C LEU A 19 16.64 16.93 27.38
N ALA A 20 16.67 18.06 28.07
CA ALA A 20 17.47 19.21 27.69
C ALA A 20 18.94 18.92 28.05
N ALA A 21 19.76 18.69 27.04
CA ALA A 21 21.20 18.68 27.18
C ALA A 21 21.71 20.14 27.23
N ALA A 22 22.51 20.42 28.25
CA ALA A 22 23.17 21.68 28.52
C ALA A 22 24.26 22.03 27.49
N CYS A 23 24.42 23.32 27.17
CA CYS A 23 25.74 23.96 27.05
C CYS A 23 25.64 25.47 26.82
N GLY A 24 26.45 26.20 27.58
CA GLY A 24 27.04 27.51 27.20
C GLY A 24 26.14 28.70 27.51
N GLY A 25 26.51 29.67 28.34
CA GLY A 25 27.85 30.09 28.73
C GLY A 25 28.09 31.52 28.23
N ASP A 26 27.95 32.46 29.17
CA ASP A 26 28.61 33.75 29.34
C ASP A 26 28.59 34.81 28.21
N ASP A 27 28.09 35.98 28.60
CA ASP A 27 28.08 37.24 27.84
C ASP A 27 29.51 37.84 27.77
N GLY A 28 29.99 38.07 26.55
CA GLY A 28 31.23 38.80 26.31
C GLY A 28 31.26 39.34 24.88
N GLY A 29 31.06 40.64 24.74
CA GLY A 29 31.15 41.32 23.44
C GLY A 29 32.57 41.35 22.89
N ASP A 30 32.70 41.35 21.57
CA ASP A 30 33.49 42.36 20.85
C ASP A 30 33.15 42.30 19.36
N SER A 31 33.40 43.42 18.71
CA SER A 31 33.14 43.76 17.32
C SER A 31 33.95 42.90 16.35
N ASP A 32 33.33 42.30 15.33
CA ASP A 32 33.79 42.34 13.93
C ASP A 32 33.00 41.45 12.97
N ALA A 33 32.80 41.95 11.75
CA ALA A 33 32.38 41.25 10.53
C ALA A 33 31.09 40.37 10.58
N LYS A 34 29.93 40.97 10.25
CA LYS A 34 28.72 40.26 9.83
C LYS A 34 28.98 39.38 8.60
N LYS A 35 29.38 38.13 8.79
CA LYS A 35 29.17 37.06 7.80
C LYS A 35 27.73 36.57 7.92
N VAL A 36 26.86 37.05 7.04
CA VAL A 36 25.50 36.54 6.87
C VAL A 36 25.61 35.08 6.38
N TYR A 37 25.35 34.13 7.28
CA TYR A 37 25.21 32.71 6.92
C TYR A 37 23.96 32.56 6.05
N THR A 38 24.14 32.46 4.74
CA THR A 38 23.08 32.08 3.81
C THR A 38 22.94 30.57 3.88
N VAL A 39 21.80 30.09 4.38
CA VAL A 39 21.45 28.66 4.36
C VAL A 39 21.50 28.20 2.89
N PRO A 40 22.18 27.10 2.55
CA PRO A 40 22.13 26.55 1.21
C PRO A 40 20.67 26.34 0.83
N SER A 41 20.22 27.02 -0.22
CA SER A 41 18.87 26.91 -0.74
C SER A 41 18.57 25.44 -0.97
N SER A 42 17.72 24.84 -0.13
CA SER A 42 17.23 23.47 -0.32
C SER A 42 16.62 23.40 -1.71
N ALA A 43 17.32 22.72 -2.62
CA ALA A 43 16.83 22.47 -3.96
C ALA A 43 15.44 21.84 -3.81
N THR A 44 14.42 22.55 -4.30
CA THR A 44 13.06 22.02 -4.39
C THR A 44 13.16 20.67 -5.11
N PRO A 45 12.68 19.56 -4.52
CA PRO A 45 12.72 18.27 -5.19
C PRO A 45 12.02 18.40 -6.54
N LYS A 46 12.80 18.26 -7.61
CA LYS A 46 12.25 18.22 -8.96
C LYS A 46 11.24 17.06 -9.00
N PRO A 47 10.01 17.24 -9.50
CA PRO A 47 9.09 16.14 -9.67
C PRO A 47 9.81 15.02 -10.41
N ALA A 48 9.93 13.86 -9.77
CA ALA A 48 10.43 12.69 -10.46
C ALA A 48 9.51 12.43 -11.64
N ALA A 49 10.08 12.14 -12.82
CA ALA A 49 9.28 11.72 -13.96
C ALA A 49 8.37 10.57 -13.51
N ASP A 50 7.09 10.63 -13.89
CA ASP A 50 6.11 9.62 -13.51
C ASP A 50 6.66 8.23 -13.86
N ALA A 51 6.78 7.37 -12.85
CA ALA A 51 7.25 6.02 -13.07
C ALA A 51 6.30 5.32 -14.06
N PRO A 52 6.83 4.58 -15.05
CA PRO A 52 6.00 3.93 -16.05
C PRO A 52 5.02 2.97 -15.37
N ASP A 53 3.78 2.93 -15.89
CA ASP A 53 2.73 2.08 -15.35
C ASP A 53 3.20 0.62 -15.36
N PRO A 54 3.25 -0.06 -14.20
CA PRO A 54 3.69 -1.45 -14.14
C PRO A 54 2.81 -2.38 -14.99
N GLY A 55 1.52 -2.08 -15.14
CA GLY A 55 0.60 -2.86 -15.95
C GLY A 55 0.68 -2.60 -17.45
N ALA A 56 1.42 -1.60 -17.91
CA ALA A 56 1.57 -1.29 -19.33
C ALA A 56 2.62 -2.17 -20.04
N ARG A 57 3.45 -2.90 -19.29
CA ARG A 57 4.49 -3.77 -19.85
C ARG A 57 3.87 -4.94 -20.62
N ASP A 58 4.57 -5.39 -21.66
CA ASP A 58 4.14 -6.50 -22.48
C ASP A 58 4.30 -7.86 -21.76
N GLY A 59 3.52 -8.84 -22.22
CA GLY A 59 3.66 -10.25 -21.80
C GLY A 59 3.35 -10.51 -20.32
N ILE A 60 3.81 -11.67 -19.84
CA ILE A 60 3.53 -12.15 -18.48
C ILE A 60 4.12 -11.22 -17.40
N GLU A 61 5.21 -10.51 -17.71
CA GLU A 61 5.86 -9.59 -16.78
C GLU A 61 4.96 -8.39 -16.44
N GLY A 62 4.26 -7.83 -17.43
CA GLY A 62 3.26 -6.79 -17.20
C GLY A 62 2.08 -7.27 -16.37
N ALA A 63 1.59 -8.48 -16.63
CA ALA A 63 0.51 -9.06 -15.82
C ALA A 63 0.93 -9.28 -14.36
N ARG A 64 2.15 -9.79 -14.13
CA ARG A 64 2.72 -9.93 -12.78
C ARG A 64 2.87 -8.57 -12.09
N ALA A 65 3.37 -7.58 -12.81
CA ALA A 65 3.58 -6.23 -12.27
C ALA A 65 2.25 -5.51 -11.96
N ALA A 66 1.23 -5.65 -12.81
CA ALA A 66 -0.13 -5.15 -12.56
C ALA A 66 -0.75 -5.81 -11.31
N LEU A 67 -0.72 -7.14 -11.22
CA LEU A 67 -1.25 -7.86 -10.07
C LEU A 67 -0.52 -7.47 -8.78
N GLN A 68 0.81 -7.38 -8.83
CA GLN A 68 1.62 -6.94 -7.69
C GLN A 68 1.25 -5.52 -7.24
N ALA A 69 1.10 -4.60 -8.19
CA ALA A 69 0.69 -3.23 -7.89
C ALA A 69 -0.71 -3.18 -7.25
N PHE A 70 -1.66 -3.94 -7.81
CA PHE A 70 -3.00 -4.07 -7.27
C PHE A 70 -2.99 -4.56 -5.82
N LEU A 71 -2.38 -5.72 -5.55
CA LEU A 71 -2.37 -6.33 -4.21
C LEU A 71 -1.70 -5.41 -3.17
N ARG A 72 -0.58 -4.75 -3.54
CA ARG A 72 0.11 -3.81 -2.65
C ARG A 72 -0.71 -2.56 -2.36
N GLY A 73 -1.38 -2.00 -3.36
CA GLY A 73 -2.26 -0.84 -3.15
C GLY A 73 -3.52 -1.20 -2.37
N GLN A 74 -4.06 -2.41 -2.59
CA GLN A 74 -5.16 -2.95 -1.79
C GLN A 74 -4.80 -2.97 -0.29
N ALA A 75 -3.58 -3.39 0.05
CA ALA A 75 -3.06 -3.40 1.41
C ALA A 75 -2.97 -2.01 2.08
N ARG A 76 -3.01 -0.94 1.27
CA ARG A 76 -2.95 0.46 1.68
C ARG A 76 -4.32 1.14 1.61
N GLY A 77 -5.35 0.48 1.07
CA GLY A 77 -6.64 1.10 0.80
C GLY A 77 -6.60 2.12 -0.34
N ASP A 78 -5.62 2.02 -1.25
CA ASP A 78 -5.43 2.95 -2.36
C ASP A 78 -6.36 2.62 -3.52
N ALA A 79 -7.44 3.38 -3.67
CA ALA A 79 -8.44 3.17 -4.73
C ALA A 79 -7.90 3.39 -6.15
N ALA A 80 -6.73 4.04 -6.34
CA ALA A 80 -6.16 4.24 -7.67
C ALA A 80 -5.80 2.91 -8.36
N VAL A 81 -5.57 1.85 -7.58
CA VAL A 81 -5.29 0.51 -8.14
C VAL A 81 -6.48 -0.15 -8.81
N CYS A 82 -7.68 0.40 -8.69
CA CYS A 82 -8.86 -0.11 -9.38
C CYS A 82 -8.74 -0.04 -10.91
N ARG A 83 -7.81 0.77 -11.45
CA ARG A 83 -7.45 0.74 -12.87
C ARG A 83 -6.95 -0.63 -13.37
N TYR A 84 -6.47 -1.49 -12.47
CA TYR A 84 -6.05 -2.86 -12.80
C TYR A 84 -7.19 -3.88 -12.65
N VAL A 85 -8.43 -3.45 -12.41
CA VAL A 85 -9.59 -4.35 -12.35
C VAL A 85 -10.45 -4.06 -13.56
N ALA A 86 -10.76 -5.08 -14.35
CA ALA A 86 -11.63 -4.90 -15.50
C ALA A 86 -13.07 -4.60 -15.04
N ASP A 87 -13.70 -3.62 -15.68
CA ASP A 87 -15.09 -3.28 -15.41
C ASP A 87 -16.04 -4.44 -15.74
N GLY A 88 -17.07 -4.61 -14.90
CA GLY A 88 -18.04 -5.69 -15.06
C GLY A 88 -17.50 -7.10 -14.85
N SER A 89 -16.21 -7.26 -14.53
CA SER A 89 -15.54 -8.55 -14.38
C SER A 89 -16.09 -9.41 -13.23
N ALA A 90 -15.83 -10.71 -13.31
CA ALA A 90 -16.18 -11.64 -12.23
C ALA A 90 -15.41 -11.31 -10.94
N PHE A 91 -14.16 -10.85 -11.07
CA PHE A 91 -13.33 -10.42 -9.95
C PHE A 91 -13.95 -9.24 -9.19
N LEU A 92 -14.43 -8.22 -9.92
CA LEU A 92 -15.09 -7.06 -9.33
C LEU A 92 -16.31 -7.45 -8.48
N LYS A 93 -17.08 -8.44 -8.94
CA LYS A 93 -18.27 -8.96 -8.24
C LYS A 93 -17.93 -9.94 -7.11
N GLY A 94 -16.67 -10.35 -6.99
CA GLY A 94 -16.20 -11.30 -5.99
C GLY A 94 -16.29 -10.76 -4.55
N PRO A 95 -16.10 -11.63 -3.55
CA PRO A 95 -16.28 -11.30 -2.14
C PRO A 95 -15.32 -10.19 -1.65
N ALA A 96 -14.16 -10.04 -2.30
CA ALA A 96 -13.18 -9.03 -1.97
C ALA A 96 -13.64 -7.59 -2.31
N LEU A 97 -14.34 -7.39 -3.44
CA LEU A 97 -14.69 -6.07 -3.96
C LEU A 97 -16.20 -5.77 -3.96
N LYS A 98 -17.06 -6.79 -3.88
CA LYS A 98 -18.53 -6.67 -3.77
C LYS A 98 -19.17 -5.74 -4.82
N GLY A 99 -18.66 -5.78 -6.04
CA GLY A 99 -19.18 -5.00 -7.17
C GLY A 99 -18.70 -3.55 -7.23
N ASN A 100 -17.94 -3.06 -6.24
CA ASN A 100 -17.42 -1.70 -6.22
C ASN A 100 -15.95 -1.70 -5.78
N CYS A 101 -15.04 -1.63 -6.75
CA CYS A 101 -13.60 -1.72 -6.46
C CYS A 101 -13.13 -0.61 -5.52
N PRO A 102 -13.42 0.70 -5.76
CA PRO A 102 -12.94 1.76 -4.87
C PRO A 102 -13.36 1.56 -3.41
N LEU A 103 -14.61 1.16 -3.18
CA LEU A 103 -15.12 0.91 -1.84
C LEU A 103 -14.51 -0.35 -1.23
N GLY A 104 -14.42 -1.44 -1.98
CA GLY A 104 -13.80 -2.69 -1.53
C GLY A 104 -12.33 -2.53 -1.15
N VAL A 105 -11.57 -1.81 -1.97
CA VAL A 105 -10.16 -1.49 -1.72
C VAL A 105 -10.01 -0.63 -0.47
N LYS A 106 -10.75 0.48 -0.35
CA LYS A 106 -10.71 1.34 0.85
C LYS A 106 -11.04 0.56 2.12
N ASN A 107 -12.03 -0.33 2.06
CA ASN A 107 -12.45 -1.14 3.20
C ASN A 107 -11.49 -2.30 3.51
N THR A 108 -10.57 -2.66 2.60
CA THR A 108 -9.64 -3.78 2.78
C THR A 108 -8.86 -3.65 4.09
N VAL A 109 -8.45 -2.44 4.46
CA VAL A 109 -7.68 -2.20 5.69
C VAL A 109 -8.44 -2.56 6.97
N HIS A 110 -9.77 -2.64 6.93
CA HIS A 110 -10.63 -2.99 8.06
C HIS A 110 -11.08 -4.46 8.06
N VAL A 111 -11.07 -5.13 6.90
CA VAL A 111 -11.57 -6.51 6.76
C VAL A 111 -10.44 -7.55 6.72
N VAL A 112 -9.26 -7.19 6.21
CA VAL A 112 -8.11 -8.09 6.13
C VAL A 112 -7.32 -8.06 7.44
N ARG A 113 -6.92 -9.24 7.93
CA ARG A 113 -6.18 -9.35 9.20
C ARG A 113 -4.82 -8.63 9.11
N PRO A 114 -4.27 -8.13 10.22
CA PRO A 114 -3.00 -7.40 10.20
C PRO A 114 -1.84 -8.15 9.51
N LEU A 115 -1.67 -9.45 9.79
CA LEU A 115 -0.62 -10.29 9.18
C LEU A 115 -0.83 -10.52 7.68
N GLU A 116 -2.08 -10.66 7.24
CA GLU A 116 -2.44 -10.80 5.83
C GLU A 116 -2.20 -9.49 5.08
N ARG A 117 -2.57 -8.37 5.68
CA ARG A 117 -2.29 -7.05 5.13
C ARG A 117 -0.79 -6.80 5.01
N GLN A 118 0.01 -7.28 5.97
CA GLN A 118 1.47 -7.22 5.88
C GLN A 118 2.02 -8.09 4.73
N ALA A 119 1.47 -9.28 4.52
CA ALA A 119 1.80 -10.10 3.36
C ALA A 119 1.49 -9.39 2.04
N LEU A 120 0.32 -8.75 1.91
CA LEU A 120 -0.03 -7.97 0.71
C LEU A 120 0.93 -6.80 0.46
N ARG A 121 1.41 -6.12 1.51
CA ARG A 121 2.38 -5.01 1.37
C ARG A 121 3.72 -5.46 0.79
N THR A 122 4.11 -6.70 1.08
CA THR A 122 5.41 -7.25 0.68
C THR A 122 5.32 -8.27 -0.45
N VAL A 123 4.13 -8.44 -1.04
CA VAL A 123 3.90 -9.46 -2.06
C VAL A 123 4.77 -9.22 -3.29
N VAL A 124 5.33 -10.31 -3.81
CA VAL A 124 6.07 -10.41 -5.06
C VAL A 124 5.44 -11.51 -5.90
N VAL A 125 5.17 -11.20 -7.17
CA VAL A 125 4.57 -12.17 -8.10
C VAL A 125 5.66 -12.73 -9.00
N THR A 126 6.04 -13.99 -8.79
CA THR A 126 7.22 -14.61 -9.45
C THR A 126 6.84 -15.54 -10.60
N GLY A 127 5.64 -16.12 -10.55
CA GLY A 127 5.18 -17.17 -11.47
C GLY A 127 3.95 -16.79 -12.28
N GLY A 128 3.33 -17.81 -12.89
CA GLY A 128 2.22 -17.65 -13.82
C GLY A 128 2.65 -17.75 -15.28
N ARG A 129 1.66 -17.94 -16.17
CA ARG A 129 1.85 -18.22 -17.60
C ARG A 129 0.82 -17.49 -18.45
N LEU A 130 1.15 -17.26 -19.71
CA LEU A 130 0.17 -16.86 -20.72
C LEU A 130 -0.59 -18.08 -21.24
N SER A 131 -1.87 -17.89 -21.52
CA SER A 131 -2.80 -18.87 -22.05
C SER A 131 -3.67 -18.17 -23.09
N GLY A 132 -3.17 -18.08 -24.33
CA GLY A 132 -3.73 -17.20 -25.34
C GLY A 132 -3.52 -15.74 -24.94
N GLU A 133 -4.61 -14.96 -24.88
CA GLU A 133 -4.60 -13.55 -24.50
C GLU A 133 -4.64 -13.31 -22.98
N ASP A 134 -4.84 -14.38 -22.21
CA ASP A 134 -4.99 -14.32 -20.76
C ASP A 134 -3.67 -14.67 -20.06
N ALA A 135 -3.33 -13.92 -19.02
CA ALA A 135 -2.30 -14.27 -18.06
C ALA A 135 -2.95 -14.96 -16.85
N VAL A 136 -2.50 -16.17 -16.53
CA VAL A 136 -3.00 -16.95 -15.38
C VAL A 136 -1.90 -17.06 -14.33
N ILE A 137 -2.17 -16.52 -13.14
CA ILE A 137 -1.24 -16.46 -12.02
C ILE A 137 -1.84 -17.24 -10.84
N PRO A 138 -1.33 -18.42 -10.49
CA PRO A 138 -1.84 -19.19 -9.36
C PRO A 138 -1.44 -18.52 -8.04
N PHE A 139 -2.17 -18.80 -6.95
CA PHE A 139 -1.81 -18.33 -5.61
C PHE A 139 -0.39 -18.75 -5.20
N SER A 140 0.06 -19.93 -5.61
CA SER A 140 1.42 -20.44 -5.35
C SER A 140 2.54 -19.61 -6.00
N ALA A 141 2.21 -18.71 -6.93
CA ALA A 141 3.14 -17.77 -7.53
C ALA A 141 3.28 -16.46 -6.73
N LEU A 142 2.52 -16.31 -5.64
CA LEU A 142 2.59 -15.16 -4.74
C LEU A 142 3.54 -15.48 -3.59
N HIS A 143 4.56 -14.65 -3.43
CA HIS A 143 5.52 -14.74 -2.33
C HIS A 143 5.47 -13.45 -1.53
N TRP A 144 5.76 -13.50 -0.24
CA TRP A 144 5.85 -12.34 0.62
C TRP A 144 7.03 -12.50 1.57
N THR A 145 7.65 -11.39 1.95
CA THR A 145 8.80 -11.40 2.86
C THR A 145 8.41 -11.28 4.32
N SER A 146 7.16 -10.88 4.60
CA SER A 146 6.64 -10.77 5.97
C SER A 146 5.12 -10.96 6.00
N GLY A 147 4.60 -11.40 7.15
CA GLY A 147 3.17 -11.73 7.30
C GLY A 147 2.82 -13.12 6.80
N THR A 148 1.52 -13.41 6.76
CA THR A 148 0.98 -14.69 6.29
C THR A 148 -0.28 -14.45 5.48
N MET A 149 -0.47 -15.20 4.39
CA MET A 149 -1.64 -15.10 3.54
C MET A 149 -2.26 -16.48 3.35
N THR A 150 -3.59 -16.54 3.32
CA THR A 150 -4.30 -17.77 2.99
C THR A 150 -4.97 -17.66 1.63
N VAL A 151 -5.15 -18.80 0.96
CA VAL A 151 -5.82 -18.86 -0.35
C VAL A 151 -7.25 -18.30 -0.25
N SER A 152 -7.95 -18.55 0.86
CA SER A 152 -9.31 -18.08 1.12
C SER A 152 -9.45 -16.56 1.19
N THR A 153 -8.39 -15.85 1.57
CA THR A 153 -8.40 -14.39 1.71
C THR A 153 -8.31 -13.68 0.36
N LEU A 154 -7.63 -14.30 -0.61
CA LEU A 154 -7.51 -13.82 -1.97
C LEU A 154 -8.38 -14.66 -2.90
N GLN A 155 -7.77 -15.66 -3.53
CA GLN A 155 -8.39 -16.65 -4.40
C GLN A 155 -7.33 -17.64 -4.89
N PRO A 156 -7.72 -18.82 -5.40
CA PRO A 156 -6.77 -19.83 -5.87
C PRO A 156 -5.89 -19.41 -7.06
N ARG A 157 -6.40 -18.50 -7.91
CA ARG A 157 -5.69 -17.99 -9.10
C ARG A 157 -6.27 -16.65 -9.52
N PHE A 158 -5.46 -15.85 -10.18
CA PHE A 158 -5.85 -14.62 -10.85
C PHE A 158 -5.74 -14.80 -12.36
N THR A 159 -6.73 -14.33 -13.10
CA THR A 159 -6.68 -14.21 -14.55
C THR A 159 -6.69 -12.73 -14.90
N LEU A 160 -5.68 -12.32 -15.68
CA LEU A 160 -5.58 -10.97 -16.21
C LEU A 160 -5.70 -11.01 -17.73
N ARG A 161 -6.34 -10.00 -18.31
CA ARG A 161 -6.41 -9.76 -19.74
C ARG A 161 -5.90 -8.38 -20.05
N ARG A 162 -5.27 -8.21 -21.20
CA ARG A 162 -4.84 -6.90 -21.65
C ARG A 162 -6.00 -6.13 -22.28
N ALA A 163 -6.25 -4.93 -21.79
CA ALA A 163 -7.23 -4.00 -22.33
C ALA A 163 -6.66 -2.58 -22.27
N GLU A 164 -6.86 -1.78 -23.33
CA GLU A 164 -6.40 -0.38 -23.39
C GLU A 164 -4.90 -0.21 -23.02
N GLY A 165 -4.07 -1.15 -23.49
CA GLY A 165 -2.62 -1.15 -23.24
C GLY A 165 -2.20 -1.65 -21.85
N THR A 166 -3.14 -1.90 -20.92
CA THR A 166 -2.87 -2.28 -19.53
C THR A 166 -3.40 -3.68 -19.20
N TRP A 167 -2.69 -4.42 -18.36
CA TRP A 167 -3.19 -5.68 -17.81
C TRP A 167 -4.23 -5.44 -16.72
N GLN A 168 -5.42 -6.02 -16.88
CA GLN A 168 -6.55 -5.90 -15.96
C GLN A 168 -7.01 -7.27 -15.46
N ILE A 169 -7.33 -7.36 -14.17
CA ILE A 169 -7.84 -8.55 -13.50
C ILE A 169 -9.30 -8.75 -13.91
N VAL A 170 -9.58 -9.91 -14.50
CA VAL A 170 -10.92 -10.29 -14.97
C VAL A 170 -11.56 -11.41 -14.11
N ARG A 171 -10.73 -12.21 -13.43
CA ARG A 171 -11.18 -13.31 -12.57
C ARG A 171 -10.21 -13.57 -11.45
#